data_AF-A0A090R1L5-F1
#
_entry.id   AF-A0A090R1L5-F1
#
_cell.length_a   1.000
_cell.length_b   1.000
_cell.length_c   1.000
_cell.angle_alpha   90.00
_cell.angle_beta   90.00
_cell.angle_gamma   90.00
#
_symmetry.space_group_name_H-M   'P 1'
#
loop_
_entity.id
_entity.type
_entity.pdbx_description
1 polymer ?
#
loop_
_entity_poly.entity_id
_entity_poly.type
_entity_poly.pdbx_seq_one_letter_code
_entity_poly.pdbx_strand_id
1 'polypeptide(L)'
;MSNDGIATLDLVPIRSTVLGSQSNTDFQVTIHETLTDAQNDFNALPDSYDAVSGTYYARLDSSVSNGCYAITAFDIIINPLPIINNIDDLYLCDIDNDNVENFDLNIAGLQALGTQDPIVFDISYHNSMGDAMSNSNSISSFYDNNTINESIWLRIENVNNTYCYAIDNFTINLIQQPEINLLNDYELCDDESNDGIENFDLSTIDAQVLGNQHQHLLLAITIV
;
A
#
# COMPACT_ATOMS: atom_id res chain seq x y z
N MET A 1 -7.76 -5.33 13.42
CA MET A 1 -6.44 -5.64 14.03
C MET A 1 -5.82 -4.31 14.39
N SER A 2 -5.32 -4.16 15.62
CA SER A 2 -4.75 -2.92 16.12
C SER A 2 -3.26 -2.87 15.77
N ASN A 3 -2.74 -1.71 15.36
CA ASN A 3 -1.30 -1.51 15.14
C ASN A 3 -0.62 -0.92 16.40
N ASP A 4 -1.03 -1.41 17.57
CA ASP A 4 -0.57 -0.95 18.89
C ASP A 4 0.63 -1.74 19.43
N GLY A 5 1.16 -2.68 18.64
CA GLY A 5 2.27 -3.55 19.04
C GLY A 5 1.85 -4.67 20.00
N ILE A 6 0.55 -4.88 20.18
CA ILE A 6 -0.01 -5.95 21.01
C ILE A 6 -0.75 -6.95 20.11
N ALA A 7 -0.56 -8.23 20.38
CA ALA A 7 -1.27 -9.30 19.71
C ALA A 7 -1.78 -10.34 20.71
N THR A 8 -3.06 -10.66 20.65
CA THR A 8 -3.63 -11.78 21.42
C THR A 8 -3.16 -13.10 20.82
N LEU A 9 -2.37 -13.86 21.58
CA LEU A 9 -1.82 -15.15 21.20
C LEU A 9 -2.47 -16.28 21.98
N ASP A 10 -2.69 -17.41 21.30
CA ASP A 10 -2.92 -18.70 21.94
C ASP A 10 -1.55 -19.34 22.26
N LEU A 11 -1.26 -19.50 23.54
CA LEU A 11 -0.02 -20.07 24.04
C LEU A 11 -0.07 -21.61 24.17
N VAL A 12 -1.23 -22.25 23.96
CA VAL A 12 -1.38 -23.72 24.02
C VAL A 12 -0.47 -24.45 23.01
N PRO A 13 -0.32 -23.98 21.75
CA PRO A 13 0.62 -24.58 20.81
C PRO A 13 2.06 -24.50 21.31
N ILE A 14 2.46 -23.36 21.89
CA ILE A 14 3.81 -23.16 22.43
C ILE A 14 4.07 -24.12 23.60
N ARG A 15 3.10 -24.25 24.52
CA ARG A 15 3.19 -25.24 25.62
C ARG A 15 3.35 -26.66 25.10
N SER A 16 2.59 -27.02 24.06
CA SER A 16 2.66 -28.34 23.42
C SER A 16 4.03 -28.59 22.77
N THR A 17 4.61 -27.57 22.12
CA THR A 17 5.96 -27.64 21.55
C THR A 17 7.02 -27.85 22.63
N VAL A 18 6.94 -27.12 23.74
CA VAL A 18 7.89 -27.25 24.86
C VAL A 18 7.77 -28.62 25.54
N LEU A 19 6.55 -29.13 25.71
CA LEU A 19 6.32 -30.46 26.28
C LEU A 19 6.89 -31.57 25.37
N GLY A 20 6.80 -31.39 24.05
CA GLY A 20 7.29 -32.35 23.08
C GLY A 20 6.60 -33.72 23.21
N SER A 21 7.37 -34.79 23.32
CA SER A 21 6.86 -36.16 23.49
C SER A 21 6.67 -36.60 24.95
N GLN A 22 6.87 -35.70 25.91
CA GLN A 22 6.77 -36.01 27.34
C GLN A 22 5.30 -36.10 27.78
N SER A 23 5.02 -36.88 28.84
CA SER A 23 3.64 -37.03 29.35
C SER A 23 3.17 -35.77 30.06
N ASN A 24 1.98 -35.27 29.71
CA ASN A 24 1.33 -34.15 30.39
C ASN A 24 0.84 -34.49 31.81
N THR A 25 0.87 -35.77 32.20
CA THR A 25 0.63 -36.19 33.59
C THR A 25 1.87 -36.00 34.46
N ASP A 26 3.05 -36.16 33.85
CA ASP A 26 4.33 -36.20 34.55
C ASP A 26 5.04 -34.86 34.47
N PHE A 27 4.65 -34.01 33.51
CA PHE A 27 5.19 -32.68 33.33
C PHE A 27 4.11 -31.64 33.06
N GLN A 28 4.35 -30.42 33.56
CA GLN A 28 3.52 -29.25 33.27
C GLN A 28 4.37 -28.13 32.68
N VAL A 29 3.80 -27.41 31.71
CA VAL A 29 4.45 -26.26 31.07
C VAL A 29 3.75 -24.97 31.46
N THR A 30 4.49 -24.03 32.04
CA THR A 30 4.05 -22.65 32.26
C THR A 30 4.92 -21.70 31.45
N ILE A 31 4.38 -20.54 31.09
CA ILE A 31 5.08 -19.48 30.35
C ILE A 31 5.06 -18.23 31.21
N HIS A 32 6.15 -17.47 31.19
CA HIS A 32 6.39 -16.31 32.03
C HIS A 32 7.05 -15.18 31.23
N GLU A 33 6.80 -13.93 31.61
CA GLU A 33 7.43 -12.77 30.97
C GLU A 33 8.90 -12.60 31.38
N THR A 34 9.26 -13.04 32.58
CA THR A 34 10.62 -12.85 33.11
C THR A 34 11.26 -14.16 33.53
N LEU A 35 12.60 -14.20 33.45
CA LEU A 35 13.37 -15.34 33.93
C LEU A 35 13.14 -15.59 35.43
N THR A 36 13.02 -14.52 36.23
CA THR A 36 12.81 -14.61 37.67
C THR A 36 11.45 -15.22 38.00
N ASP A 37 10.39 -14.86 37.27
CA ASP A 37 9.08 -15.48 37.41
C ASP A 37 9.12 -16.97 37.05
N ALA A 38 9.79 -17.33 35.95
CA ALA A 38 9.99 -18.73 35.57
C ALA A 38 10.82 -19.54 36.59
N GLN A 39 11.82 -18.93 37.23
CA GLN A 39 12.65 -19.60 38.25
C GLN A 39 11.88 -19.83 39.57
N ASN A 40 10.97 -18.92 39.90
CA ASN A 40 10.21 -18.95 41.16
C ASN A 40 8.78 -19.50 41.01
N ASP A 41 8.35 -19.84 39.78
CA ASP A 41 6.99 -20.25 39.44
C ASP A 41 5.91 -19.20 39.75
N PHE A 42 6.20 -17.93 39.48
CA PHE A 42 5.26 -16.83 39.74
C PHE A 42 4.66 -16.30 38.44
N ASN A 43 3.44 -15.76 38.50
CA ASN A 43 2.83 -15.03 37.39
C ASN A 43 2.74 -15.80 36.06
N ALA A 44 2.47 -17.11 36.11
CA ALA A 44 2.28 -17.92 34.92
C ALA A 44 1.18 -17.32 34.01
N LEU A 45 1.49 -17.18 32.73
CA LEU A 45 0.60 -16.58 31.74
C LEU A 45 -0.59 -17.51 31.41
N PRO A 46 -1.78 -16.94 31.12
CA PRO A 46 -2.95 -17.70 30.66
C PRO A 46 -2.77 -18.31 29.27
N ASP A 47 -3.73 -19.12 28.81
CA ASP A 47 -3.71 -19.68 27.45
C ASP A 47 -3.88 -18.62 26.37
N SER A 48 -4.81 -17.68 26.57
CA SER A 48 -4.98 -16.51 25.71
C SER A 48 -4.32 -15.30 26.36
N TYR A 49 -3.32 -14.73 25.70
CA TYR A 49 -2.49 -13.65 26.27
C TYR A 49 -2.26 -12.53 25.26
N ASP A 50 -2.42 -11.28 25.70
CA ASP A 50 -2.10 -10.08 24.93
C ASP A 50 -0.59 -9.81 25.03
N ALA A 51 0.17 -10.44 24.13
CA ALA A 51 1.62 -10.35 24.11
C ALA A 51 2.11 -9.04 23.49
N VAL A 52 3.31 -8.63 23.89
CA VAL A 52 4.14 -7.63 23.22
C VAL A 52 5.40 -8.30 22.67
N SER A 53 6.09 -7.68 21.72
CA SER A 53 7.38 -8.19 21.26
C SER A 53 8.40 -8.25 22.41
N GLY A 54 9.05 -9.38 22.61
CA GLY A 54 10.03 -9.57 23.68
C GLY A 54 10.42 -11.02 23.90
N THR A 55 11.34 -11.22 24.85
CA THR A 55 11.76 -12.54 25.30
C THR A 55 10.86 -13.04 26.41
N TYR A 56 10.32 -14.23 26.22
CA TYR A 56 9.49 -14.96 27.18
C TYR A 56 10.20 -16.25 27.61
N TYR A 57 9.75 -16.84 28.71
CA TYR A 57 10.39 -17.99 29.34
C TYR A 57 9.38 -19.10 29.54
N ALA A 58 9.64 -20.27 28.95
CA ALA A 58 8.87 -21.48 29.20
C ALA A 58 9.55 -22.29 30.30
N ARG A 59 8.78 -22.66 31.32
CA ARG A 59 9.17 -23.49 32.45
C ARG A 59 8.49 -24.85 32.31
N LEU A 60 9.27 -25.92 32.35
CA LEU A 60 8.80 -27.30 32.31
C LEU A 60 9.08 -27.95 33.67
N ASP A 61 8.03 -28.28 34.41
CA ASP A 61 8.10 -28.85 35.75
C ASP A 61 7.74 -30.31 35.78
N SER A 62 8.47 -31.07 36.58
CA SER A 62 8.13 -32.46 36.86
C SER A 62 7.06 -32.57 37.95
N SER A 63 5.89 -33.10 37.60
CA SER A 63 4.79 -33.41 38.53
C SER A 63 5.15 -34.56 39.49
N VAL A 64 6.19 -35.35 39.18
CA VAL A 64 6.62 -36.50 39.97
C VAL A 64 7.76 -36.19 40.95
N SER A 65 8.42 -35.02 40.80
CA SER A 65 9.54 -34.62 41.65
C SER A 65 9.50 -33.12 41.95
N ASN A 66 9.28 -32.79 43.23
CA ASN A 66 9.20 -31.40 43.65
C ASN A 66 10.56 -30.69 43.47
N GLY A 67 10.57 -29.58 42.73
CA GLY A 67 11.76 -28.77 42.47
C GLY A 67 12.63 -29.20 41.28
N CYS A 68 12.21 -30.21 40.51
CA CYS A 68 12.87 -30.58 39.26
C CYS A 68 12.21 -29.85 38.08
N TYR A 69 12.88 -28.83 37.54
CA TYR A 69 12.38 -28.05 36.41
C TYR A 69 13.49 -27.70 35.41
N ALA A 70 13.07 -27.39 34.19
CA ALA A 70 13.92 -26.79 33.16
C ALA A 70 13.28 -25.48 32.66
N ILE A 71 14.12 -24.52 32.27
CA ILE A 71 13.67 -23.25 31.69
C ILE A 71 14.34 -23.07 30.34
N THR A 72 13.56 -22.63 29.35
CA THR A 72 14.08 -22.15 28.07
C THR A 72 13.52 -20.76 27.77
N ALA A 73 14.32 -19.93 27.12
CA ALA A 73 13.88 -18.65 26.59
C ALA A 73 13.41 -18.81 25.13
N PHE A 74 12.47 -17.98 24.71
CA PHE A 74 12.05 -17.84 23.32
C PHE A 74 11.54 -16.42 23.09
N ASP A 75 11.63 -15.93 21.85
CA ASP A 75 11.15 -14.60 21.51
C ASP A 75 9.75 -14.67 20.88
N ILE A 76 8.89 -13.74 21.29
CA ILE A 76 7.65 -13.41 20.59
C ILE A 76 7.94 -12.14 19.79
N ILE A 77 7.70 -12.19 18.47
CA ILE A 77 7.93 -11.06 17.56
C ILE A 77 6.59 -10.68 16.93
N ILE A 78 6.14 -9.46 17.19
CA ILE A 78 4.93 -8.87 16.64
C ILE A 78 5.35 -7.83 15.60
N ASN A 79 5.15 -8.17 14.34
CA ASN A 79 5.43 -7.26 13.22
C ASN A 79 4.21 -6.35 12.99
N PRO A 80 4.41 -5.02 12.83
CA PRO A 80 3.31 -4.09 12.60
C PRO A 80 2.61 -4.37 11.27
N LEU A 81 1.30 -4.14 11.24
CA LEU A 81 0.54 -4.15 10.00
C LEU A 81 0.70 -2.81 9.30
N PRO A 82 0.92 -2.80 7.97
CA PRO A 82 0.92 -1.56 7.22
C PRO A 82 -0.49 -0.96 7.20
N ILE A 83 -0.55 0.37 7.22
CA ILE A 83 -1.75 1.16 7.03
C ILE A 83 -1.66 1.78 5.63
N ILE A 84 -2.75 1.78 4.87
CA ILE A 84 -2.79 2.49 3.59
C ILE A 84 -3.47 3.85 3.82
N ASN A 85 -2.75 4.92 3.51
CA ASN A 85 -3.28 6.28 3.51
C ASN A 85 -4.04 6.55 2.20
N ASN A 86 -4.71 7.71 2.11
CA ASN A 86 -5.39 8.11 0.88
C ASN A 86 -4.41 8.20 -0.30
N ILE A 87 -4.80 7.64 -1.43
CA ILE A 87 -4.04 7.66 -2.69
C ILE A 87 -4.87 8.41 -3.71
N ASP A 88 -4.24 9.30 -4.46
CA ASP A 88 -4.88 9.98 -5.57
C ASP A 88 -4.62 9.21 -6.88
N ASP A 89 -5.56 9.28 -7.82
CA ASP A 89 -5.35 8.77 -9.16
C ASP A 89 -4.23 9.54 -9.88
N LEU A 90 -3.49 8.86 -10.76
CA LEU A 90 -2.45 9.47 -11.56
C LEU A 90 -2.99 9.84 -12.94
N TYR A 91 -2.51 10.98 -13.46
CA TYR A 91 -2.90 11.51 -14.76
C TYR A 91 -1.67 11.90 -15.55
N LEU A 92 -1.55 11.42 -16.79
CA LEU A 92 -0.54 11.87 -17.74
C LEU A 92 -1.19 12.22 -19.07
N CYS A 93 -0.63 13.20 -19.76
CA CYS A 93 -1.04 13.52 -21.13
C CYS A 93 -0.33 12.59 -22.11
N ASP A 94 -1.06 12.09 -23.11
CA ASP A 94 -0.53 11.34 -24.25
C ASP A 94 0.12 12.32 -25.24
N ILE A 95 1.44 12.46 -25.22
CA ILE A 95 2.13 13.54 -25.94
C ILE A 95 2.21 13.27 -27.45
N ASP A 96 2.27 12.01 -27.86
CA ASP A 96 2.38 11.59 -29.26
C ASP A 96 1.13 10.89 -29.83
N ASN A 97 0.07 10.80 -29.02
CA ASN A 97 -1.21 10.16 -29.35
C ASN A 97 -1.06 8.68 -29.75
N ASP A 98 -0.08 7.98 -29.17
CA ASP A 98 0.13 6.55 -29.38
C ASP A 98 -0.62 5.67 -28.37
N ASN A 99 -1.26 6.30 -27.37
CA ASN A 99 -1.98 5.71 -26.23
C ASN A 99 -1.09 5.04 -25.16
N VAL A 100 0.22 5.34 -25.13
CA VAL A 100 1.18 4.78 -24.17
C VAL A 100 2.04 5.88 -23.55
N GLU A 101 2.03 5.96 -22.22
CA GLU A 101 2.88 6.81 -21.42
C GLU A 101 3.45 6.04 -20.23
N ASN A 102 4.61 6.48 -19.76
CA ASN A 102 5.30 5.87 -18.64
C ASN A 102 4.91 6.53 -17.31
N PHE A 103 4.09 5.84 -16.51
CA PHE A 103 3.66 6.29 -15.20
C PHE A 103 4.69 5.96 -14.11
N ASP A 104 5.03 6.95 -13.28
CA ASP A 104 5.77 6.73 -12.04
C ASP A 104 4.81 6.38 -10.89
N LEU A 105 4.63 5.09 -10.65
CA LEU A 105 3.77 4.55 -9.61
C LEU A 105 4.29 4.85 -8.19
N ASN A 106 5.56 5.23 -8.04
CA ASN A 106 6.10 5.60 -6.72
C ASN A 106 5.41 6.84 -6.14
N ILE A 107 4.82 7.69 -6.98
CA ILE A 107 4.01 8.82 -6.51
C ILE A 107 2.85 8.32 -5.65
N ALA A 108 2.07 7.37 -6.18
CA ALA A 108 0.98 6.73 -5.45
C ALA A 108 1.48 5.88 -4.27
N GLY A 109 2.60 5.16 -4.44
CA GLY A 109 3.21 4.39 -3.35
C GLY A 109 3.62 5.23 -2.15
N LEU A 110 4.24 6.40 -2.37
CA LEU A 110 4.63 7.33 -1.31
C LEU A 110 3.41 7.93 -0.59
N GLN A 111 2.35 8.24 -1.33
CA GLN A 111 1.07 8.66 -0.74
C GLN A 111 0.50 7.54 0.15
N ALA A 112 0.42 6.32 -0.36
CA ALA A 112 -0.07 5.16 0.36
C ALA A 112 0.71 4.90 1.66
N LEU A 113 2.05 4.96 1.59
CA LEU A 113 2.93 4.74 2.73
C LEU A 113 2.83 5.85 3.79
N GLY A 114 2.65 7.10 3.36
CA GLY A 114 2.54 8.26 4.25
C GLY A 114 3.77 8.40 5.15
N THR A 115 3.58 8.38 6.47
CA THR A 115 4.66 8.57 7.46
C THR A 115 5.26 7.26 7.98
N GLN A 116 4.92 6.11 7.40
CA GLN A 116 5.47 4.82 7.82
C GLN A 116 6.93 4.70 7.39
N ASP A 117 7.72 3.92 8.15
CA ASP A 117 9.15 3.76 7.88
C ASP A 117 9.37 2.90 6.62
N PRO A 118 10.00 3.44 5.56
CA PRO A 118 10.26 2.69 4.32
C PRO A 118 11.32 1.59 4.49
N ILE A 119 11.99 1.49 5.65
CA ILE A 119 12.87 0.36 5.98
C ILE A 119 12.06 -0.84 6.50
N VAL A 120 10.89 -0.57 7.11
CA VAL A 120 10.03 -1.61 7.71
C VAL A 120 9.04 -2.17 6.69
N PHE A 121 8.66 -1.36 5.70
CA PHE A 121 7.66 -1.74 4.71
C PHE A 121 8.21 -1.61 3.29
N ASP A 122 7.93 -2.62 2.47
CA ASP A 122 8.18 -2.61 1.04
C ASP A 122 6.87 -2.41 0.27
N ILE A 123 6.95 -1.85 -0.94
CA ILE A 123 5.80 -1.57 -1.80
C ILE A 123 5.98 -2.27 -3.13
N SER A 124 4.99 -3.06 -3.52
CA SER A 124 4.91 -3.67 -4.85
C SER A 124 3.62 -3.28 -5.55
N TYR A 125 3.66 -3.28 -6.89
CA TYR A 125 2.54 -2.93 -7.75
C TYR A 125 2.15 -4.13 -8.60
N HIS A 126 0.87 -4.25 -8.93
CA HIS A 126 0.30 -5.39 -9.64
C HIS A 126 -0.87 -4.96 -10.53
N ASN A 127 -1.07 -5.68 -11.63
CA ASN A 127 -2.20 -5.44 -12.55
C ASN A 127 -3.52 -6.07 -12.08
N SER A 128 -3.52 -6.84 -10.99
CA SER A 128 -4.73 -7.46 -10.46
C SER A 128 -4.70 -7.62 -8.94
N MET A 129 -5.88 -7.65 -8.33
CA MET A 129 -6.04 -7.96 -6.90
C MET A 129 -5.49 -9.34 -6.55
N GLY A 130 -5.67 -10.33 -7.42
CA GLY A 130 -5.18 -11.70 -7.18
C GLY A 130 -3.66 -11.76 -7.11
N ASP A 131 -2.98 -11.04 -8.01
CA ASP A 131 -1.54 -10.89 -8.02
C ASP A 131 -1.04 -10.16 -6.77
N ALA A 132 -1.70 -9.07 -6.36
CA ALA A 132 -1.36 -8.35 -5.13
C ALA A 132 -1.56 -9.23 -3.87
N MET A 133 -2.64 -10.01 -3.80
CA MET A 133 -2.91 -10.92 -2.68
C MET A 133 -1.87 -12.02 -2.55
N SER A 134 -1.43 -12.57 -3.68
CA SER A 134 -0.45 -13.66 -3.73
C SER A 134 1.00 -13.18 -3.84
N ASN A 135 1.22 -11.86 -3.91
CA ASN A 135 2.50 -11.22 -4.20
C ASN A 135 3.19 -11.84 -5.43
N SER A 136 2.44 -12.03 -6.51
CA SER A 136 2.95 -12.57 -7.78
C SER A 136 2.92 -11.52 -8.89
N ASN A 137 3.72 -11.73 -9.94
CA ASN A 137 3.69 -10.92 -11.17
C ASN A 137 3.75 -9.41 -10.90
N SER A 138 4.63 -8.98 -9.99
CA SER A 138 4.83 -7.55 -9.71
C SER A 138 5.27 -6.81 -10.97
N ILE A 139 4.74 -5.60 -11.16
CA ILE A 139 5.12 -4.71 -12.27
C ILE A 139 6.19 -3.71 -11.82
N SER A 140 6.89 -3.13 -12.78
CA SER A 140 7.84 -2.05 -12.56
C SER A 140 7.14 -0.82 -11.98
N SER A 141 7.82 -0.05 -11.12
CA SER A 141 7.30 1.22 -10.62
C SER A 141 7.29 2.33 -11.69
N PHE A 142 8.10 2.18 -12.74
CA PHE A 142 7.95 2.92 -13.99
C PHE A 142 7.21 2.01 -14.98
N TYR A 143 5.93 2.30 -15.21
CA TYR A 143 5.00 1.39 -15.87
C TYR A 143 4.35 2.04 -17.09
N ASP A 144 4.45 1.35 -18.23
CA ASP A 144 3.78 1.75 -19.46
C ASP A 144 2.32 1.25 -19.43
N ASN A 145 1.37 2.16 -19.67
CA ASN A 145 -0.03 1.80 -19.62
C ASN A 145 -0.44 0.89 -20.80
N ASN A 146 -1.41 -0.01 -20.56
CA ASN A 146 -1.98 -0.85 -21.62
C ASN A 146 -3.29 -0.30 -22.18
N THR A 147 -3.98 0.52 -21.40
CA THR A 147 -5.26 1.15 -21.75
C THR A 147 -5.28 2.60 -21.28
N ILE A 148 -6.19 3.41 -21.84
CA ILE A 148 -6.35 4.83 -21.48
C ILE A 148 -6.71 5.01 -19.98
N ASN A 149 -7.36 4.03 -19.39
CA ASN A 149 -7.71 3.98 -17.99
C ASN A 149 -7.48 2.56 -17.48
N GLU A 150 -6.71 2.40 -16.40
CA GLU A 150 -6.48 1.11 -15.77
C GLU A 150 -6.29 1.25 -14.25
N SER A 151 -6.73 0.22 -13.52
CA SER A 151 -6.56 0.14 -12.08
C SER A 151 -5.28 -0.62 -11.75
N ILE A 152 -4.41 0.02 -10.98
CA ILE A 152 -3.18 -0.57 -10.45
C ILE A 152 -3.40 -0.91 -8.98
N TRP A 153 -3.04 -2.13 -8.62
CA TRP A 153 -3.11 -2.63 -7.25
C TRP A 153 -1.76 -2.47 -6.59
N LEU A 154 -1.71 -1.78 -5.46
CA LEU A 154 -0.52 -1.69 -4.63
C LEU A 154 -0.64 -2.61 -3.43
N ARG A 155 0.49 -3.19 -3.04
CA ARG A 155 0.66 -3.99 -1.85
C ARG A 155 1.75 -3.34 -1.02
N ILE A 156 1.45 -2.99 0.23
CA ILE A 156 2.45 -2.63 1.23
C ILE A 156 2.63 -3.84 2.12
N GLU A 157 3.86 -4.31 2.31
CA GLU A 157 4.15 -5.49 3.15
C GLU A 157 5.31 -5.24 4.11
N ASN A 158 5.25 -5.87 5.29
CA ASN A 158 6.35 -5.82 6.25
C ASN A 158 7.53 -6.67 5.78
N VAL A 159 8.73 -6.08 5.74
CA VAL A 159 9.94 -6.75 5.24
C VAL A 159 10.34 -8.01 6.04
N ASN A 160 9.95 -8.08 7.31
CA ASN A 160 10.26 -9.21 8.19
C ASN A 160 9.13 -10.25 8.26
N ASN A 161 7.93 -9.93 7.74
CA ASN A 161 6.80 -10.84 7.72
C ASN A 161 5.82 -10.52 6.58
N THR A 162 5.91 -11.28 5.49
CA THR A 162 5.07 -11.12 4.30
C THR A 162 3.59 -11.43 4.52
N TYR A 163 3.19 -12.00 5.66
CA TYR A 163 1.78 -12.13 6.04
C TYR A 163 1.20 -10.83 6.62
N CYS A 164 2.05 -9.88 7.03
CA CYS A 164 1.65 -8.56 7.48
C CYS A 164 1.65 -7.60 6.28
N TYR A 165 0.55 -7.60 5.53
CA TYR A 165 0.39 -6.76 4.34
C TYR A 165 -0.98 -6.07 4.30
N ALA A 166 -1.04 -5.00 3.51
CA ALA A 166 -2.25 -4.29 3.15
C ALA A 166 -2.26 -4.08 1.64
N ILE A 167 -3.46 -4.10 1.05
CA ILE A 167 -3.66 -3.93 -0.39
C ILE A 167 -4.71 -2.86 -0.59
N ASP A 168 -4.45 -1.99 -1.55
CA ASP A 168 -5.44 -1.08 -2.10
C ASP A 168 -5.13 -0.84 -3.59
N ASN A 169 -5.89 0.02 -4.23
CA ASN A 169 -5.78 0.32 -5.65
C ASN A 169 -5.94 1.81 -5.92
N PHE A 170 -5.39 2.23 -7.03
CA PHE A 170 -5.57 3.56 -7.61
C PHE A 170 -5.67 3.41 -9.13
N THR A 171 -6.13 4.46 -9.79
CA THR A 171 -6.30 4.45 -11.23
C THR A 171 -5.22 5.30 -11.89
N ILE A 172 -4.67 4.83 -13.00
CA ILE A 172 -3.87 5.66 -13.88
C ILE A 172 -4.69 6.01 -15.13
N ASN A 173 -4.61 7.28 -15.52
CA ASN A 173 -5.46 7.88 -16.53
C ASN A 173 -4.59 8.60 -17.55
N LEU A 174 -4.69 8.14 -18.79
CA LEU A 174 -4.09 8.79 -19.93
C LEU A 174 -5.08 9.83 -20.49
N ILE A 175 -4.61 11.05 -20.70
CA ILE A 175 -5.38 12.15 -21.25
C ILE A 175 -4.89 12.41 -22.66
N GLN A 176 -5.71 12.10 -23.67
CA GLN A 176 -5.37 12.37 -25.07
C GLN A 176 -5.10 13.87 -25.29
N GLN A 177 -4.07 14.18 -26.07
CA GLN A 177 -3.73 15.55 -26.40
C GLN A 177 -4.84 16.19 -27.26
N PRO A 178 -5.24 17.44 -26.99
CA PRO A 178 -6.13 18.15 -27.90
C PRO A 178 -5.44 18.41 -29.24
N GLU A 179 -6.05 17.95 -30.32
CA GLU A 179 -5.65 18.29 -31.69
C GLU A 179 -6.03 19.74 -32.03
N ILE A 180 -5.08 20.56 -32.51
CA ILE A 180 -5.45 21.87 -33.05
C ILE A 180 -6.00 21.68 -34.47
N ASN A 181 -7.24 22.08 -34.70
CA ASN A 181 -7.80 22.11 -36.05
C ASN A 181 -7.09 23.18 -36.90
N LEU A 182 -6.92 22.90 -38.19
CA LEU A 182 -6.38 23.88 -39.12
C LEU A 182 -7.26 25.13 -39.14
N LEU A 183 -6.70 26.27 -38.75
CA LEU A 183 -7.36 27.56 -38.85
C LEU A 183 -7.28 28.07 -40.29
N ASN A 184 -8.41 28.54 -40.80
CA ASN A 184 -8.39 29.33 -42.03
C ASN A 184 -7.88 30.74 -41.71
N ASP A 185 -7.29 31.39 -42.71
CA ASP A 185 -6.89 32.79 -42.58
C ASP A 185 -8.12 33.63 -42.21
N TYR A 186 -7.99 34.43 -41.14
CA TYR A 186 -9.06 35.30 -40.67
C TYR A 186 -8.87 36.68 -41.30
N GLU A 187 -9.52 36.87 -42.44
CA GLU A 187 -9.42 38.10 -43.25
C GLU A 187 -10.65 38.99 -43.03
N LEU A 188 -10.42 40.26 -42.68
CA LEU A 188 -11.43 41.31 -42.62
C LEU A 188 -11.04 42.47 -43.54
N CYS A 189 -12.05 43.12 -44.14
CA CYS A 189 -11.84 44.39 -44.81
C CYS A 189 -11.66 45.49 -43.77
N ASP A 190 -10.76 46.43 -44.03
CA ASP A 190 -10.63 47.67 -43.27
C ASP A 190 -11.93 48.49 -43.36
N ASP A 191 -12.16 49.34 -42.37
CA ASP A 191 -13.31 50.22 -42.31
C ASP A 191 -13.17 51.42 -43.27
N GLU A 192 -14.14 52.32 -43.28
CA GLU A 192 -14.12 53.49 -44.17
C GLU A 192 -12.92 54.43 -43.92
N SER A 193 -12.27 54.33 -42.76
CA SER A 193 -11.10 55.15 -42.40
C SER A 193 -9.84 54.75 -43.16
N ASN A 194 -9.75 53.49 -43.63
CA ASN A 194 -8.61 52.93 -44.36
C ASN A 194 -7.25 53.19 -43.67
N ASP A 195 -7.20 53.09 -42.35
CA ASP A 195 -6.00 53.35 -41.55
C ASP A 195 -5.18 52.08 -41.23
N GLY A 196 -5.64 50.92 -41.69
CA GLY A 196 -5.04 49.62 -41.45
C GLY A 196 -5.35 49.03 -40.08
N ILE A 197 -6.37 49.54 -39.39
CA ILE A 197 -6.79 49.10 -38.06
C ILE A 197 -8.22 48.59 -38.11
N GLU A 198 -8.41 47.30 -37.79
CA GLU A 198 -9.74 46.69 -37.67
C GLU A 198 -9.85 45.90 -36.36
N ASN A 199 -11.06 45.77 -35.83
CA ASN A 199 -11.35 45.00 -34.62
C ASN A 199 -11.61 43.54 -34.96
N PHE A 200 -10.64 42.68 -34.64
CA PHE A 200 -10.75 41.24 -34.80
C PHE A 200 -11.43 40.60 -33.58
N ASP A 201 -12.65 40.10 -33.76
CA ASP A 201 -13.35 39.34 -32.73
C ASP A 201 -12.90 37.87 -32.74
N LEU A 202 -11.96 37.55 -31.85
CA LEU A 202 -11.42 36.19 -31.69
C LEU A 202 -12.47 35.17 -31.23
N SER A 203 -13.61 35.59 -30.67
CA SER A 203 -14.68 34.65 -30.32
C SER A 203 -15.32 34.00 -31.55
N THR A 204 -15.18 34.61 -32.72
CA THR A 204 -15.72 34.09 -33.98
C THR A 204 -14.93 32.91 -34.55
N ILE A 205 -13.70 32.69 -34.07
CA ILE A 205 -12.85 31.55 -34.46
C ILE A 205 -12.85 30.42 -33.41
N ASP A 206 -13.48 30.60 -32.25
CA ASP A 206 -13.56 29.57 -31.19
C ASP A 206 -14.09 28.23 -31.72
N ALA A 207 -15.14 28.26 -32.56
CA ALA A 207 -15.70 27.06 -33.17
C ALA A 207 -14.74 26.38 -34.15
N GLN A 208 -13.85 27.13 -34.80
CA GLN A 208 -12.82 26.59 -35.68
C GLN A 208 -11.66 25.98 -34.87
N VAL A 209 -11.23 26.64 -33.80
CA VAL A 209 -10.20 26.14 -32.88
C VAL A 209 -10.65 24.83 -32.23
N LEU A 210 -11.87 24.80 -31.68
CA LEU A 210 -12.42 23.65 -30.96
C LEU A 210 -12.86 22.50 -31.89
N GLY A 211 -13.32 22.80 -33.10
CA GLY A 211 -13.82 21.80 -34.07
C GLY A 211 -14.80 20.80 -33.45
N ASN A 212 -14.51 19.50 -33.55
CA ASN A 212 -15.34 18.42 -33.00
C ASN A 212 -14.94 17.99 -31.57
N GLN A 213 -14.04 18.70 -30.90
CA GLN A 213 -13.51 18.32 -29.58
C GLN A 213 -14.47 18.68 -28.45
N HIS A 214 -15.62 18.01 -28.42
CA HIS A 214 -16.68 18.36 -27.48
C HIS A 214 -16.94 17.37 -26.35
N GLN A 215 -16.07 16.37 -26.09
CA GLN A 215 -16.38 15.38 -25.03
C GLN A 215 -15.31 15.01 -24.01
N HIS A 216 -14.06 15.50 -24.07
CA HIS A 216 -13.09 15.22 -22.98
C HIS A 216 -12.41 16.42 -22.34
N LEU A 217 -12.67 17.64 -22.82
CA LEU A 217 -11.97 18.85 -22.36
C LEU A 217 -12.61 19.53 -21.13
N LEU A 218 -13.53 18.88 -20.40
CA LEU A 218 -14.20 19.52 -19.25
C LEU A 218 -13.43 19.38 -17.92
N LEU A 219 -12.38 18.56 -17.85
CA LEU A 219 -11.61 18.34 -16.61
C LEU A 219 -10.32 19.18 -16.50
N ALA A 220 -9.81 19.77 -17.57
CA ALA A 220 -8.55 20.52 -17.55
C ALA A 220 -8.69 22.03 -17.25
N ILE A 221 -9.90 22.60 -17.25
CA ILE A 221 -10.13 24.06 -17.13
C ILE A 221 -10.65 24.47 -15.73
N THR A 222 -10.33 23.72 -14.67
CA THR A 222 -10.63 24.16 -13.28
C THR A 222 -9.37 24.44 -12.46
N ILE A 223 -8.18 24.46 -13.06
CA ILE A 223 -6.95 24.85 -12.37
C ILE A 223 -6.23 25.94 -13.15
N VAL A 224 -6.77 27.17 -13.09
CA VAL A 224 -5.99 28.41 -13.05
C VAL A 224 -6.70 29.39 -12.14
#